data_AF-A0A961MU60-F1
#
_entry.id   AF-A0A961MU60-F1
#
_cell.length_a   1.000
_cell.length_b   1.000
_cell.length_c   1.000
_cell.angle_alpha   90.00
_cell.angle_beta   90.00
_cell.angle_gamma   90.00
#
_symmetry.space_group_name_H-M   'P 1'
#
loop_
_entity.id
_entity.type
_entity.pdbx_description
1 polymer ?
#
loop_
_entity_poly.entity_id
_entity_poly.type
_entity_poly.pdbx_seq_one_letter_code
_entity_poly.pdbx_strand_id
1 'polypeptide(L)' 'GGTWHIAGRPYVSWASFATQIFAEAGRKVTVNAIPTTDYPTPARRPQNSRLDCTTLARDFGLVQPDWKAALCADVRRLTQ' A
#
# COMPACT_ATOMS: atom_id res chain seq x y z
N GLY A 1 -19.91 -10.64 18.11
CA GLY A 1 -19.55 -9.64 17.11
C GLY A 1 -18.27 -8.96 17.52
N GLY A 2 -17.47 -8.45 16.58
CA GLY A 2 -16.21 -7.77 16.85
C GLY A 2 -15.73 -6.98 15.62
N THR A 3 -14.69 -6.17 15.80
CA THR A 3 -14.07 -5.36 14.75
C THR A 3 -12.58 -5.68 14.69
N TRP A 4 -12.07 -6.00 13.50
CA TRP A 4 -10.67 -6.30 13.26
C TRP A 4 -10.15 -5.51 12.07
N HIS A 5 -8.86 -5.18 12.09
CA HIS A 5 -8.20 -4.60 10.93
C HIS A 5 -7.53 -5.66 10.07
N ILE A 6 -7.54 -5.43 8.76
CA ILE A 6 -6.75 -6.18 7.79
C ILE A 6 -6.14 -5.21 6.78
N ALA A 7 -4.84 -5.32 6.57
CA ALA A 7 -4.09 -4.55 5.57
C ALA A 7 -2.84 -5.33 5.13
N GLY A 8 -2.35 -5.05 3.94
CA GLY A 8 -1.07 -5.59 3.47
C GLY A 8 0.13 -5.05 4.27
N ARG A 9 1.23 -5.79 4.23
CA ARG A 9 2.53 -5.43 4.83
C ARG A 9 3.65 -5.47 3.78
N PRO A 10 4.78 -4.76 3.98
CA PRO A 10 5.04 -3.76 5.03
C PRO A 10 4.31 -2.43 4.77
N TYR A 11 4.35 -1.48 5.71
CA TYR A 11 3.81 -0.13 5.48
C TYR A 11 4.54 0.60 4.35
N VAL A 12 3.83 1.41 3.58
CA VAL A 12 4.35 2.08 2.38
C VAL A 12 3.75 3.48 2.23
N SER A 13 4.50 4.40 1.63
CA SER A 13 3.98 5.71 1.19
C SER A 13 3.41 5.61 -0.23
N TRP A 14 2.59 6.57 -0.65
CA TRP A 14 2.09 6.62 -2.03
C TRP A 14 3.21 6.69 -3.07
N ALA A 15 4.27 7.45 -2.80
CA ALA A 15 5.41 7.57 -3.71
C ALA A 15 6.17 6.24 -3.85
N SER A 16 6.42 5.52 -2.75
CA SER A 16 7.10 4.22 -2.80
C SER A 16 6.24 3.14 -3.45
N PHE A 17 4.91 3.18 -3.25
CA PHE A 17 3.98 2.27 -3.92
C PHE A 17 3.98 2.50 -5.44
N ALA A 18 3.88 3.76 -5.89
CA ALA A 18 3.97 4.12 -7.30
C ALA A 18 5.31 3.73 -7.94
N THR A 19 6.42 3.92 -7.20
CA THR A 19 7.75 3.51 -7.66
C THR A 19 7.81 2.00 -7.93
N GLN A 20 7.24 1.18 -7.04
CA GLN A 20 7.17 -0.27 -7.22
C GLN A 20 6.33 -0.66 -8.44
N ILE A 21 5.21 0.03 -8.70
CA ILE A 21 4.36 -0.21 -9.88
C ILE A 21 5.15 0.02 -11.17
N PHE A 22 5.84 1.16 -11.30
CA PHE A 22 6.59 1.47 -12.52
C PHE A 22 7.79 0.53 -12.72
N ALA A 23 8.47 0.17 -11.63
CA ALA A 23 9.55 -0.82 -11.68
C ALA A 23 9.05 -2.17 -12.20
N GLU A 24 7.92 -2.68 -11.68
CA GLU A 24 7.36 -3.95 -12.13
C GLU A 24 6.83 -3.88 -13.58
N ALA A 25 6.26 -2.75 -13.98
CA ALA A 25 5.76 -2.55 -15.34
C ALA A 25 6.88 -2.34 -16.39
N GLY A 26 8.16 -2.37 -15.99
CA GLY A 26 9.29 -2.12 -16.87
C GLY A 26 9.33 -0.71 -17.46
N ARG A 27 8.70 0.27 -16.79
CA ARG A 27 8.59 1.65 -17.27
C ARG A 27 9.66 2.54 -16.63
N LYS A 28 10.44 3.24 -17.45
CA LYS A 28 11.41 4.23 -16.99
C LYS A 28 10.69 5.54 -16.65
N VAL A 29 10.13 5.62 -15.45
CA VAL A 29 9.43 6.80 -14.92
C VAL A 29 10.08 7.24 -13.62
N THR A 30 10.41 8.52 -13.52
CA THR A 30 10.92 9.13 -12.28
C THR A 30 9.74 9.53 -11.39
N VAL A 31 9.65 8.95 -10.19
CA VAL A 31 8.66 9.34 -9.19
C VAL A 31 9.26 10.39 -8.26
N ASN A 32 8.80 11.64 -8.40
CA ASN A 32 9.18 12.74 -7.52
C ASN A 32 8.26 12.76 -6.30
N ALA A 33 8.77 12.34 -5.13
CA ALA A 33 8.01 12.40 -3.89
C ALA A 33 7.80 13.87 -3.46
N ILE A 34 6.56 14.20 -3.09
CA ILE A 34 6.20 15.52 -2.55
C ILE A 34 5.51 15.37 -1.19
N PRO A 35 5.64 16.35 -0.29
CA PRO A 35 4.79 16.41 0.91
C PRO A 35 3.34 16.69 0.53
N THR A 36 2.41 16.32 1.42
CA THR A 36 0.97 16.58 1.20
C THR A 36 0.62 18.06 1.07
N THR A 37 1.47 18.96 1.56
CA THR A 37 1.30 20.42 1.50
C THR A 37 1.44 20.97 0.10
N ASP A 38 2.17 20.29 -0.77
CA ASP A 38 2.44 20.74 -2.13
C ASP A 38 1.26 20.45 -3.07
N TYR A 39 0.29 19.64 -2.62
CA TYR A 39 -0.93 19.33 -3.36
C TYR A 39 -2.15 19.22 -2.42
N PRO A 40 -2.74 20.34 -1.98
CA PRO A 40 -3.85 20.34 -1.04
C PRO A 40 -5.14 19.83 -1.69
N THR A 41 -5.87 18.98 -0.97
CA THR A 41 -7.18 18.46 -1.39
C THR A 41 -8.30 18.95 -0.46
N PRO A 42 -9.55 19.13 -0.95
CA PRO A 42 -10.66 19.58 -0.11
C PRO A 42 -10.92 18.68 1.11
N ALA A 43 -10.78 17.37 0.95
CA ALA A 43 -10.85 16.43 2.05
C ALA A 43 -9.49 16.29 2.75
N ARG A 44 -9.48 16.41 4.08
CA ARG A 44 -8.27 16.17 4.87
C ARG A 44 -7.89 14.70 4.82
N ARG A 45 -6.66 14.40 4.40
CA ARG A 45 -6.08 13.06 4.41
C ARG A 45 -5.20 12.87 5.66
N PRO A 46 -5.36 11.77 6.41
CA PRO A 46 -4.47 11.49 7.53
C PRO A 46 -3.04 11.21 7.04
N GLN A 47 -2.05 11.70 7.79
CA GLN A 47 -0.63 11.43 7.51
C GLN A 47 -0.24 9.98 7.83
N ASN A 48 -1.00 9.32 8.71
CA ASN A 48 -0.79 7.94 9.12
C ASN A 48 -2.12 7.19 9.07
N SER A 49 -2.22 6.24 8.14
CA SER A 49 -3.37 5.33 7.98
C SER A 49 -2.98 3.88 8.26
N ARG A 50 -1.87 3.64 8.97
CA ARG A 50 -1.42 2.29 9.31
C ARG A 50 -2.44 1.63 10.22
N LEU A 51 -2.72 0.36 9.97
CA LEU A 51 -3.66 -0.43 10.77
C LEU A 51 -2.91 -1.48 11.57
N ASP A 52 -3.17 -1.52 12.87
CA ASP A 52 -2.74 -2.61 13.74
C ASP A 52 -3.63 -3.84 13.49
N CYS A 53 -3.03 -4.89 12.94
CA CYS A 53 -3.69 -6.16 12.62
C CYS A 53 -3.42 -7.27 13.65
N THR A 54 -2.85 -6.94 14.83
CA THR A 54 -2.49 -7.91 15.88
C THR A 54 -3.69 -8.70 16.38
N THR A 55 -4.86 -8.08 16.52
CA THR A 55 -6.08 -8.76 16.98
C THR A 55 -6.58 -9.78 15.97
N LEU A 56 -6.49 -9.49 14.67
CA LEU A 56 -6.86 -10.42 13.61
C LEU A 56 -5.96 -11.66 13.65
N ALA A 57 -4.65 -11.45 13.80
CA ALA A 57 -3.68 -12.53 13.90
C ALA A 57 -3.89 -13.37 15.16
N ARG A 58 -4.15 -12.72 16.31
CA ARG A 58 -4.41 -13.41 17.59
C ARG A 58 -5.68 -14.25 17.55
N ASP A 59 -6.77 -13.69 17.04
CA ASP A 59 -8.10 -14.31 17.16
C ASP A 59 -8.36 -15.36 16.07
N PHE A 60 -7.72 -15.22 14.90
CA PHE A 60 -7.97 -16.09 13.74
C PHE A 60 -6.72 -16.73 13.13
N GLY A 61 -5.51 -16.42 13.61
CA GLY A 61 -4.26 -16.89 13.00
C GLY A 61 -3.99 -16.27 11.61
N LEU A 62 -4.77 -15.27 11.19
CA LEU A 62 -4.63 -14.63 9.88
C LEU A 62 -3.55 -13.55 9.93
N VAL A 63 -2.47 -13.77 9.19
CA VAL A 63 -1.36 -12.82 9.07
C VAL A 63 -1.57 -11.85 7.90
N GLN A 64 -1.05 -10.63 8.05
CA GLN A 64 -1.09 -9.64 6.99
C GLN A 64 -0.40 -10.16 5.71
N PRO A 65 -1.04 -10.04 4.53
CA PRO A 65 -0.45 -10.47 3.27
C PRO A 65 0.70 -9.54 2.85
N ASP A 66 1.67 -10.07 2.12
CA ASP A 66 2.68 -9.23 1.46
C ASP A 66 2.05 -8.53 0.24
N TRP A 67 1.90 -7.22 0.31
CA TRP A 67 1.30 -6.46 -0.78
C TRP A 67 2.18 -6.43 -2.03
N LYS A 68 3.52 -6.56 -1.88
CA LYS A 68 4.43 -6.50 -3.03
C LYS A 68 4.21 -7.69 -3.94
N ALA A 69 4.07 -8.89 -3.36
CA ALA A 69 3.80 -10.11 -4.13
C ALA A 69 2.50 -10.00 -4.94
N ALA A 70 1.42 -9.53 -4.31
CA ALA A 70 0.13 -9.32 -4.98
C ALA A 70 0.24 -8.26 -6.10
N LEU A 71 0.86 -7.12 -5.81
CA LEU A 71 1.10 -6.07 -6.80
C LEU A 71 1.90 -6.58 -7.99
N CYS A 72 2.96 -7.37 -7.75
CA CYS A 72 3.76 -7.94 -8.83
C CYS A 72 2.93 -8.84 -9.74
N ALA A 73 2.09 -9.70 -9.15
CA ALA A 73 1.17 -10.54 -9.91
C ALA A 73 0.17 -9.72 -10.73
N ASP A 74 -0.43 -8.69 -10.13
CA ASP A 74 -1.41 -7.84 -10.80
C ASP A 74 -0.81 -7.02 -11.95
N VAL A 75 0.34 -6.38 -11.73
CA VAL A 75 1.01 -5.58 -12.78
C VAL A 75 1.42 -6.47 -13.95
N ARG A 76 1.98 -7.66 -13.69
CA ARG A 76 2.30 -8.63 -14.76
C ARG A 76 1.06 -9.03 -15.55
N ARG A 77 -0.04 -9.33 -14.87
CA ARG A 77 -1.31 -9.70 -15.51
C ARG A 77 -1.86 -8.59 -16.41
N LEU A 78 -1.65 -7.32 -16.04
CA LEU A 78 -2.13 -6.16 -16.79
C LEU A 78 -1.19 -5.69 -17.91
N THR A 79 0.02 -6.24 -17.99
CA THR A 79 1.04 -5.84 -18.97
C THR A 79 1.44 -6.93 -19.97
N GLN A 80 0.80 -8.11 -19.87
CA GLN A 80 0.74 -9.12 -20.92
C GLN A 80 -0.28 -8.72 -21.98
#